data_AF-A0A957VRF0-F1
#
_entry.id   AF-A0A957VRF0-F1
#
_cell.length_a   1.000
_cell.length_b   1.000
_cell.length_c   1.000
_cell.angle_alpha   90.00
_cell.angle_beta   90.00
_cell.angle_gamma   90.00
#
_symmetry.space_group_name_H-M   'P 1'
#
loop_
_entity.id
_entity.type
_entity.pdbx_description
1 polymer ?
#
loop_
_entity_poly.entity_id
_entity_poly.type
_entity_poly.pdbx_seq_one_letter_code
_entity_poly.pdbx_strand_id
1 'polypeptide(L)'
;DILTRDMIETSRSGNPFSDRNRLIVRLDVLARNEELQDKLMSAQEWDLIICDEAHRMSATYFGGEVKYTKRYQIGQKLGQACRHLLLMSATPHNGKEEDFQLFMALLDGDRFEGRFRDGVHYADTEDMMRRLTKEELLKFDGRPLFPERRAYTVKYELSEGEAALYTAVTEYVRTEMNRVQRFAEGDGKKRNNVGFALQILQRRL
;
A
#
# COMPACT_ATOMS: atom_id res chain seq x y z
N ASP A 1 3.75 0.49 -25.23
CA ASP A 1 2.36 0.93 -25.43
C ASP A 1 1.54 0.73 -24.17
N ILE A 2 0.38 1.38 -24.05
CA ILE A 2 -0.58 1.12 -22.96
C ILE A 2 -1.50 -0.03 -23.39
N LEU A 3 -1.72 -1.00 -22.50
CA LEU A 3 -2.67 -2.08 -22.74
C LEU A 3 -4.11 -1.53 -22.74
N THR A 4 -4.73 -1.53 -23.92
CA THR A 4 -6.13 -1.15 -24.12
C THR A 4 -6.98 -2.39 -24.37
N ARG A 5 -8.31 -2.23 -24.30
CA ARG A 5 -9.25 -3.29 -24.65
C ARG A 5 -9.09 -3.71 -26.11
N ASP A 6 -9.01 -2.74 -27.02
CA ASP A 6 -8.82 -2.99 -28.44
C ASP A 6 -7.54 -3.78 -28.72
N MET A 7 -6.47 -3.54 -27.96
CA MET A 7 -5.22 -4.30 -28.09
C MET A 7 -5.38 -5.76 -27.69
N ILE A 8 -6.24 -6.06 -26.71
CA ILE A 8 -6.54 -7.44 -26.30
C ILE A 8 -7.35 -8.14 -27.38
N GLU A 9 -8.33 -7.45 -27.98
CA GLU A 9 -9.22 -8.00 -29.00
C GLU A 9 -8.55 -8.17 -30.37
N THR A 10 -7.58 -7.32 -30.70
CA THR A 10 -6.89 -7.30 -32.01
C THR A 10 -5.50 -7.95 -32.00
N SER A 11 -5.10 -8.57 -30.88
CA SER A 11 -3.83 -9.29 -30.78
C SER A 11 -3.76 -10.40 -31.82
N ARG A 12 -2.66 -10.43 -32.60
CA ARG A 12 -2.49 -11.39 -33.71
C ARG A 12 -2.32 -12.81 -33.21
N SER A 13 -1.66 -12.98 -32.07
CA SER A 13 -1.52 -14.26 -31.39
C SER A 13 -2.66 -14.57 -30.41
N GLY A 14 -3.58 -13.63 -30.19
CA GLY A 14 -4.57 -13.68 -29.10
C GLY A 14 -4.00 -13.34 -27.72
N ASN A 15 -2.67 -13.13 -27.62
CA ASN A 15 -1.98 -12.74 -26.41
C ASN A 15 -1.17 -11.44 -26.61
N PRO A 16 -1.65 -10.28 -26.11
CA PRO A 16 -0.94 -9.02 -26.27
C PRO A 16 0.43 -9.01 -25.58
N PHE A 17 0.63 -9.85 -24.55
CA PHE A 17 1.91 -9.97 -23.85
C PHE A 17 2.99 -10.67 -24.69
N SER A 18 2.59 -11.51 -25.64
CA SER A 18 3.52 -12.15 -26.59
C SER A 18 3.78 -11.29 -27.83
N ASP A 19 2.85 -10.41 -28.19
CA ASP A 19 2.93 -9.59 -29.41
C ASP A 19 3.80 -8.33 -29.24
N ARG A 20 4.10 -7.93 -28.00
CA ARG A 20 4.72 -6.63 -27.69
C ARG A 20 5.84 -6.78 -26.68
N ASN A 21 7.00 -6.22 -27.01
CA ASN A 21 8.16 -6.21 -26.12
C ASN A 21 8.06 -5.19 -24.97
N ARG A 22 7.10 -4.25 -25.02
CA ARG A 22 6.93 -3.17 -24.01
C ARG A 22 5.47 -2.81 -23.81
N LEU A 23 4.95 -3.07 -22.62
CA LEU A 23 3.57 -2.79 -22.25
C LEU A 23 3.47 -2.08 -20.90
N ILE A 24 2.55 -1.12 -20.83
CA ILE A 24 2.12 -0.46 -19.60
C ILE A 24 0.73 -0.97 -19.30
N VAL A 25 0.57 -1.59 -18.12
CA VAL A 25 -0.67 -2.21 -17.69
C VAL A 25 -1.12 -1.58 -16.38
N ARG A 26 -2.42 -1.28 -16.28
CA ARG A 26 -3.00 -0.85 -15.02
C ARG A 26 -3.14 -2.04 -14.07
N LEU A 27 -2.50 -1.96 -12.91
CA LEU A 27 -2.55 -2.99 -11.86
C LEU A 27 -3.98 -3.46 -11.57
N ASP A 28 -4.94 -2.53 -11.45
CA ASP A 28 -6.33 -2.86 -11.13
C ASP A 28 -7.06 -3.64 -12.24
N VAL A 29 -6.70 -3.41 -13.50
CA VAL A 29 -7.27 -4.16 -14.63
C VAL A 29 -6.74 -5.59 -14.59
N LEU A 30 -5.43 -5.74 -14.42
CA LEU A 30 -4.77 -7.04 -14.37
C LEU A 30 -5.22 -7.86 -13.15
N ALA A 31 -5.29 -7.24 -11.97
CA ALA A 31 -5.70 -7.89 -10.72
C ALA A 31 -7.15 -8.43 -10.74
N ARG A 32 -8.02 -7.90 -11.61
CA ARG A 32 -9.44 -8.27 -11.69
C ARG A 32 -9.80 -9.18 -12.86
N ASN A 33 -8.93 -9.29 -13.86
CA ASN A 33 -9.20 -10.03 -15.09
C ASN A 33 -8.34 -11.29 -15.13
N GLU A 34 -8.93 -12.43 -14.75
CA GLU A 34 -8.25 -13.73 -14.72
C GLU A 34 -7.74 -14.15 -16.10
N GLU A 35 -8.50 -13.90 -17.17
CA GLU A 35 -8.07 -14.19 -18.54
C GLU A 35 -6.78 -13.44 -18.91
N LEU A 36 -6.64 -12.18 -18.49
CA LEU A 36 -5.40 -11.44 -18.70
C LEU A 36 -4.24 -11.94 -17.84
N GLN A 37 -4.52 -12.45 -16.64
CA GLN A 37 -3.49 -13.07 -15.81
C GLN A 37 -3.01 -14.37 -16.46
N ASP A 38 -3.92 -15.18 -16.98
CA ASP A 38 -3.57 -16.44 -17.64
C ASP A 38 -2.81 -16.18 -18.95
N LYS A 39 -3.20 -15.15 -19.72
CA LYS A 39 -2.42 -14.66 -20.87
C LYS A 39 -1.02 -14.20 -20.47
N LEU A 40 -0.87 -13.47 -19.38
CA LEU A 40 0.46 -13.08 -18.89
C LEU A 40 1.31 -14.30 -18.51
N MET A 41 0.73 -15.26 -17.77
CA MET A 41 1.45 -16.46 -17.31
C MET A 41 1.78 -17.45 -18.45
N SER A 42 1.01 -17.43 -19.53
CA SER A 42 1.26 -18.27 -20.72
C SER A 42 2.14 -17.60 -21.77
N ALA A 43 2.43 -16.30 -21.62
CA ALA A 43 3.38 -15.61 -22.47
C ALA A 43 4.81 -16.10 -22.18
N GLN A 44 5.74 -15.74 -23.07
CA GLN A 44 7.16 -15.89 -22.77
C GLN A 44 7.52 -15.08 -21.52
N GLU A 45 8.46 -15.59 -20.72
CA GLU A 45 9.03 -14.88 -19.57
C GLU A 45 9.47 -13.47 -19.98
N TRP A 46 9.05 -12.47 -19.20
CA TRP A 46 9.48 -11.09 -19.38
C TRP A 46 10.85 -10.87 -18.75
N ASP A 47 11.73 -10.14 -19.45
CA ASP A 47 13.04 -9.81 -18.88
C ASP A 47 12.91 -8.94 -17.62
N LEU A 48 11.98 -7.97 -17.64
CA LEU A 48 11.81 -6.99 -16.57
C LEU A 48 10.34 -6.57 -16.42
N ILE A 49 9.84 -6.62 -15.19
CA ILE A 49 8.57 -6.00 -14.78
C ILE A 49 8.85 -4.93 -13.73
N ILE A 50 8.28 -3.74 -13.94
CA ILE A 50 8.37 -2.62 -13.00
C ILE A 50 6.98 -2.35 -12.43
N CYS A 51 6.83 -2.45 -11.12
CA CYS A 51 5.60 -2.08 -10.41
C CYS A 51 5.80 -0.72 -9.76
N ASP A 52 5.16 0.31 -10.31
CA ASP A 52 5.08 1.63 -9.70
C ASP A 52 3.98 1.68 -8.64
N GLU A 53 4.18 2.50 -7.62
CA GLU A 53 3.36 2.55 -6.40
C GLU A 53 3.09 1.16 -5.82
N ALA A 54 4.15 0.34 -5.76
CA ALA A 54 4.08 -1.06 -5.38
C ALA A 54 3.45 -1.29 -4.00
N HIS A 55 3.45 -0.29 -3.11
CA HIS A 55 2.75 -0.35 -1.82
C HIS A 55 1.24 -0.66 -1.95
N ARG A 56 0.65 -0.50 -3.14
CA ARG A 56 -0.74 -0.90 -3.42
C ARG A 56 -0.93 -2.42 -3.50
N MET A 57 0.14 -3.20 -3.68
CA MET A 57 0.14 -4.67 -3.62
C MET A 57 0.31 -5.13 -2.17
N SER A 58 -0.62 -4.71 -1.31
CA SER A 58 -0.57 -4.98 0.12
C SER A 58 -1.33 -6.27 0.48
N ALA A 59 -0.80 -7.01 1.46
CA ALA A 59 -1.54 -8.01 2.22
C ALA A 59 -1.46 -7.64 3.71
N THR A 60 -2.42 -8.11 4.50
CA THR A 60 -2.50 -7.75 5.92
C THR A 60 -2.87 -8.94 6.78
N TYR A 61 -2.33 -9.00 7.99
CA TYR A 61 -2.79 -9.97 8.98
C TYR A 61 -4.13 -9.54 9.59
N PHE A 62 -5.10 -10.46 9.63
CA PHE A 62 -6.37 -10.28 10.31
C PHE A 62 -6.73 -11.54 11.12
N GLY A 63 -6.81 -11.39 12.43
CA GLY A 63 -7.34 -12.43 13.33
C GLY A 63 -6.53 -13.72 13.38
N GLY A 64 -5.24 -13.71 13.02
CA GLY A 64 -4.47 -14.97 12.93
C GLY A 64 -3.94 -15.24 11.53
N GLU A 65 -4.65 -14.76 10.52
CA GLU A 65 -4.48 -15.23 9.15
C GLU A 65 -4.07 -14.10 8.23
N VAL A 66 -3.31 -14.44 7.18
CA VAL A 66 -2.97 -13.48 6.14
C VAL A 66 -4.16 -13.30 5.21
N LYS A 67 -4.59 -12.04 5.03
CA LYS A 67 -5.56 -11.68 4.00
C LYS A 67 -4.86 -11.07 2.81
N TYR A 68 -4.82 -11.84 1.73
CA TYR A 68 -4.28 -11.41 0.45
C TYR A 68 -5.31 -10.57 -0.32
N THR A 69 -4.87 -9.42 -0.83
CA THR A 69 -5.67 -8.65 -1.79
C THR A 69 -5.46 -9.18 -3.20
N LYS A 70 -6.40 -8.92 -4.12
CA LYS A 70 -6.22 -9.26 -5.54
C LYS A 70 -4.94 -8.65 -6.14
N ARG A 71 -4.54 -7.46 -5.64
CA ARG A 71 -3.30 -6.77 -6.06
C ARG A 71 -2.06 -7.50 -5.57
N TYR A 72 -2.09 -8.01 -4.34
CA TYR A 72 -1.01 -8.84 -3.82
C TYR A 72 -0.89 -10.14 -4.61
N GLN A 73 -2.01 -10.82 -4.87
CA GLN A 73 -2.03 -12.08 -5.61
C GLN A 73 -1.47 -11.94 -7.04
N ILE A 74 -1.79 -10.84 -7.74
CA ILE A 74 -1.14 -10.58 -9.03
C ILE A 74 0.34 -10.26 -8.86
N GLY A 75 0.74 -9.56 -7.80
CA GLY A 75 2.16 -9.35 -7.48
C GLY A 75 2.96 -10.66 -7.40
N GLN A 76 2.39 -11.68 -6.75
CA GLN A 76 3.00 -13.02 -6.67
C GLN A 76 3.16 -13.65 -8.06
N LYS A 77 2.14 -13.53 -8.92
CA LYS A 77 2.20 -14.00 -10.31
C LYS A 77 3.23 -13.23 -11.15
N LEU A 78 3.38 -11.92 -10.92
CA LEU A 78 4.36 -11.09 -11.64
C LEU A 78 5.80 -11.54 -11.36
N GLY A 79 6.11 -11.92 -10.10
CA GLY A 79 7.42 -12.49 -9.75
C GLY A 79 7.73 -13.81 -10.46
N GLN A 80 6.70 -14.56 -10.86
CA GLN A 80 6.85 -15.81 -11.63
C GLN A 80 6.87 -15.58 -13.15
N ALA A 81 6.32 -14.47 -13.62
CA ALA A 81 6.19 -14.15 -15.04
C ALA A 81 7.42 -13.40 -15.60
N CYS A 82 8.41 -13.08 -14.76
CA CYS A 82 9.59 -12.33 -15.17
C CYS A 82 10.88 -12.77 -14.49
N ARG A 83 12.00 -12.45 -15.14
CA ARG A 83 13.34 -12.67 -14.57
C ARG A 83 13.73 -11.61 -13.55
N HIS A 84 13.36 -10.36 -13.81
CA HIS A 84 13.66 -9.23 -12.93
C HIS A 84 12.38 -8.49 -12.54
N LEU A 85 12.09 -8.45 -11.24
CA LEU A 85 10.97 -7.70 -10.68
C LEU A 85 11.50 -6.48 -9.91
N LEU A 86 11.09 -5.28 -10.32
CA LEU A 86 11.42 -4.03 -9.66
C LEU A 86 10.17 -3.42 -9.02
N LEU A 87 10.19 -3.29 -7.69
CA LEU A 87 9.13 -2.61 -6.93
C LEU A 87 9.55 -1.18 -6.62
N MET A 88 8.77 -0.21 -7.07
CA MET A 88 8.99 1.22 -6.80
C MET A 88 7.89 1.75 -5.89
N SER A 89 8.27 2.40 -4.78
CA SER A 89 7.32 3.07 -3.89
C SER A 89 8.00 4.17 -3.10
N ALA A 90 7.32 5.31 -2.94
CA ALA A 90 7.77 6.37 -2.03
C ALA A 90 7.55 5.98 -0.55
N THR A 91 6.56 5.13 -0.29
CA THR A 91 6.12 4.74 1.06
C THR A 91 5.80 3.24 1.08
N PRO A 92 6.79 2.34 1.17
CA PRO A 92 6.55 0.91 1.09
C PRO A 92 5.85 0.34 2.34
N HIS A 93 5.95 1.02 3.48
CA HIS A 93 5.31 0.59 4.73
C HIS A 93 4.10 1.47 5.10
N ASN A 94 3.15 0.92 5.85
CA ASN A 94 2.06 1.64 6.51
C ASN A 94 2.30 1.81 8.03
N GLY A 95 3.49 1.45 8.52
CA GLY A 95 3.86 1.43 9.94
C GLY A 95 3.57 0.11 10.66
N LYS A 96 3.09 -0.93 9.96
CA LYS A 96 2.97 -2.30 10.47
C LYS A 96 4.05 -3.18 9.85
N GLU A 97 4.87 -3.78 10.71
CA GLU A 97 6.02 -4.57 10.28
C GLU A 97 5.57 -5.85 9.57
N GLU A 98 4.51 -6.50 10.05
CA GLU A 98 4.01 -7.75 9.49
C GLU A 98 3.45 -7.56 8.07
N ASP A 99 2.79 -6.44 7.82
CA ASP A 99 2.32 -6.08 6.48
C ASP A 99 3.49 -5.76 5.54
N PHE A 100 4.56 -5.14 6.06
CA PHE A 100 5.77 -4.84 5.30
C PHE A 100 6.52 -6.11 4.90
N GLN A 101 6.61 -7.09 5.78
CA GLN A 101 7.22 -8.39 5.46
C GLN A 101 6.46 -9.12 4.36
N LEU A 102 5.12 -9.14 4.42
CA LEU A 102 4.32 -9.68 3.31
C LEU A 102 4.64 -8.95 2.01
N PHE A 103 4.77 -7.63 2.02
CA PHE A 103 5.16 -6.88 0.84
C PHE A 103 6.57 -7.29 0.31
N MET A 104 7.54 -7.50 1.19
CA MET A 104 8.88 -7.98 0.83
C MET A 104 8.88 -9.43 0.34
N ALA A 105 7.94 -10.26 0.78
CA ALA A 105 7.76 -11.63 0.29
C ALA A 105 7.37 -11.71 -1.19
N LEU A 106 6.96 -10.60 -1.81
CA LEU A 106 6.81 -10.52 -3.27
C LEU A 106 8.15 -10.59 -4.02
N LEU A 107 9.25 -10.23 -3.36
CA LEU A 107 10.60 -10.28 -3.92
C LEU A 107 11.34 -11.56 -3.51
N ASP A 108 11.19 -11.97 -2.24
CA ASP A 108 11.82 -13.17 -1.70
C ASP A 108 10.87 -13.85 -0.70
N GLY A 109 10.09 -14.81 -1.18
CA GLY A 109 9.15 -15.55 -0.35
C GLY A 109 9.85 -16.33 0.76
N ASP A 110 10.98 -16.97 0.47
CA ASP A 110 11.66 -17.84 1.45
C ASP A 110 12.22 -17.05 2.63
N ARG A 111 12.64 -15.80 2.41
CA ARG A 111 13.18 -14.91 3.45
C ARG A 111 12.11 -14.21 4.27
N PHE A 112 10.97 -13.86 3.67
CA PHE A 112 9.96 -13.00 4.31
C PHE A 112 8.58 -13.64 4.51
N GLU A 113 8.35 -14.87 4.05
CA GLU A 113 7.09 -15.60 4.26
C GLU A 113 7.08 -16.37 5.58
N GLY A 114 6.03 -16.15 6.39
CA GLY A 114 5.80 -16.87 7.64
C GLY A 114 5.61 -15.95 8.84
N ARG A 115 4.88 -16.43 9.86
CA ARG A 115 4.81 -15.75 11.15
C ARG A 115 6.14 -15.91 11.88
N PHE A 116 6.64 -14.82 12.46
CA PHE A 116 7.79 -14.82 13.36
C PHE A 116 7.78 -16.04 14.30
N ARG A 117 8.93 -16.70 14.39
CA ARG A 117 9.34 -17.37 15.62
C ARG A 117 10.01 -16.30 16.48
N ASP A 118 9.60 -16.19 17.75
CA ASP A 118 10.17 -15.22 18.68
C ASP A 118 11.70 -15.31 18.68
N GLY A 119 12.39 -14.21 18.32
CA GLY A 119 13.84 -14.07 18.43
C GLY A 119 14.62 -13.85 17.13
N VAL A 120 14.01 -13.92 15.95
CA VAL A 120 14.70 -13.59 14.68
C VAL A 120 14.42 -12.15 14.31
N HIS A 121 15.43 -11.32 14.50
CA HIS A 121 15.54 -9.91 14.14
C HIS A 121 14.83 -9.51 12.83
N TYR A 122 14.37 -8.25 12.79
CA TYR A 122 14.10 -7.46 11.57
C TYR A 122 14.70 -8.12 10.34
N ALA A 123 13.85 -8.54 9.40
CA ALA A 123 14.35 -9.07 8.15
C ALA A 123 15.15 -7.96 7.48
N ASP A 124 16.47 -8.11 7.48
CA ASP A 124 17.39 -7.15 6.88
C ASP A 124 16.95 -6.91 5.43
N THR A 125 16.95 -5.67 4.98
CA THR A 125 16.55 -5.32 3.61
C THR A 125 17.66 -4.60 2.86
N GLU A 126 18.86 -4.46 3.45
CA GLU A 126 19.96 -3.67 2.88
C GLU A 126 20.39 -4.12 1.48
N ASP A 127 20.31 -5.43 1.20
CA ASP A 127 20.66 -6.03 -0.09
C ASP A 127 19.54 -5.95 -1.14
N MET A 128 18.30 -5.67 -0.72
CA MET A 128 17.11 -5.70 -1.59
C MET A 128 16.45 -4.33 -1.79
N MET A 129 16.58 -3.45 -0.80
CA MET A 129 15.89 -2.17 -0.75
C MET A 129 16.89 -1.03 -0.76
N ARG A 130 16.79 -0.18 -1.78
CA ARG A 130 17.48 1.11 -1.80
C ARG A 130 16.49 2.23 -1.53
N ARG A 131 16.68 2.94 -0.41
CA ARG A 131 15.90 4.14 -0.06
C ARG A 131 16.81 5.36 -0.08
N LEU A 132 16.37 6.40 -0.78
CA LEU A 132 17.04 7.70 -0.79
C LEU A 132 16.04 8.75 -0.33
N THR A 133 16.43 9.54 0.66
CA THR A 133 15.67 10.70 1.12
C THR A 133 16.06 11.93 0.32
N LYS A 134 15.19 12.95 0.24
CA LYS A 134 15.49 14.16 -0.55
C LYS A 134 16.70 14.91 0.02
N GLU A 135 16.89 14.78 1.32
CA GLU A 135 17.97 15.36 2.10
C GLU A 135 19.34 14.71 1.76
N GLU A 136 19.36 13.43 1.35
CA GLU A 136 20.58 12.71 0.95
C GLU A 136 20.94 12.90 -0.53
N LEU A 137 20.03 13.47 -1.33
CA LEU A 137 20.27 13.68 -2.75
C LEU A 137 21.12 14.94 -2.95
N LEU A 138 22.32 14.74 -3.47
CA LEU A 138 23.28 15.79 -3.78
C LEU A 138 23.51 15.90 -5.30
N LYS A 139 23.87 17.08 -5.76
CA LYS A 139 24.44 17.31 -7.09
C LYS A 139 25.85 16.75 -7.15
N PHE A 140 26.41 16.62 -8.35
CA PHE A 140 27.80 16.16 -8.54
C PHE A 140 28.84 17.02 -7.83
N ASP A 141 28.53 18.29 -7.56
CA ASP A 141 29.39 19.22 -6.81
C ASP A 141 29.20 19.14 -5.28
N GLY A 142 28.43 18.16 -4.79
CA GLY A 142 28.18 17.93 -3.37
C GLY A 142 27.11 18.83 -2.74
N ARG A 143 26.51 19.77 -3.50
CA ARG A 143 25.43 20.63 -2.97
C ARG A 143 24.09 19.88 -2.91
N PRO A 144 23.21 20.18 -1.93
CA PRO A 144 21.86 19.61 -1.89
C PRO A 144 21.11 19.76 -3.22
N LEU A 145 20.53 18.66 -3.70
CA LEU A 145 19.72 18.65 -4.91
C LEU A 145 18.40 19.39 -4.69
N PHE A 146 17.82 19.23 -3.50
CA PHE A 146 16.57 19.87 -3.09
C PHE A 146 16.81 21.03 -2.11
N PRO A 147 15.96 22.08 -2.15
CA PRO A 147 15.98 23.13 -1.14
C PRO A 147 15.70 22.60 0.27
N GLU A 148 16.18 23.33 1.28
CA GLU A 148 15.89 23.05 2.69
C GLU A 148 14.39 23.10 2.97
N ARG A 149 13.85 22.05 3.61
CA ARG A 149 12.46 22.01 4.05
C ARG A 149 12.29 22.83 5.33
N ARG A 150 11.56 23.94 5.25
CA ARG A 150 11.17 24.73 6.42
C ARG A 150 9.67 24.57 6.71
N ALA A 151 9.36 23.87 7.79
CA ALA A 151 7.98 23.64 8.22
C ALA A 151 7.71 24.42 9.51
N TYR A 152 6.64 25.22 9.53
CA TYR A 152 6.23 26.01 10.68
C TYR A 152 4.76 25.71 10.99
N THR A 153 4.44 25.49 12.26
CA THR A 153 3.05 25.36 12.70
C THR A 153 2.49 26.75 12.94
N VAL A 154 1.49 27.13 12.15
CA VAL A 154 0.75 28.37 12.37
C VAL A 154 -0.32 28.11 13.42
N LYS A 155 -0.25 28.83 14.54
CA LYS A 155 -1.34 28.85 15.52
C LYS A 155 -2.43 29.80 15.03
N TYR A 156 -3.68 29.40 15.22
CA TYR A 156 -4.85 30.22 14.93
C TYR A 156 -5.77 30.19 16.14
N GLU A 157 -6.53 31.26 16.32
CA GLU A 157 -7.60 31.32 17.31
C GLU A 157 -8.90 30.92 16.62
N LEU A 158 -9.73 30.13 17.32
CA LEU A 158 -11.07 29.80 16.85
C LEU A 158 -11.97 31.02 16.99
N SER A 159 -12.76 31.31 15.97
CA SER A 159 -13.89 32.24 16.13
C SER A 159 -14.90 31.69 17.14
N GLU A 160 -15.77 32.54 17.68
CA GLU A 160 -16.78 32.09 18.66
C GLU A 160 -17.66 30.94 18.13
N GLY A 161 -18.05 30.99 16.85
CA GLY A 161 -18.83 29.94 16.20
C GLY A 161 -18.05 28.63 16.05
N GLU A 162 -16.77 28.69 15.69
CA GLU A 162 -15.90 27.51 15.58
C GLU A 162 -15.61 26.91 16.95
N ALA A 163 -15.38 27.73 17.97
CA ALA A 163 -15.19 27.30 19.35
C ALA A 163 -16.46 26.61 19.88
N ALA A 164 -17.64 27.20 19.65
CA ALA A 164 -18.91 26.60 20.04
C ALA A 164 -19.15 25.25 19.35
N LEU A 165 -18.87 25.17 18.04
CA LEU A 165 -18.96 23.92 17.29
C LEU A 165 -17.98 22.87 17.81
N TYR A 166 -16.73 23.27 18.06
CA TYR A 166 -15.69 22.40 18.60
C TYR A 166 -16.11 21.83 19.97
N THR A 167 -16.62 22.68 20.87
CA THR A 167 -17.13 22.26 22.17
C THR A 167 -18.31 21.30 22.02
N ALA A 168 -19.30 21.62 21.16
CA ALA A 168 -20.46 20.77 20.94
C ALA A 168 -20.08 19.38 20.39
N VAL A 169 -19.14 19.32 19.43
CA VAL A 169 -18.66 18.04 18.89
C VAL A 169 -17.85 17.28 19.93
N THR A 170 -17.01 17.96 20.70
CA THR A 170 -16.24 17.34 21.79
C THR A 170 -17.16 16.73 22.85
N GLU A 171 -18.22 17.44 23.24
CA GLU A 171 -19.20 16.95 24.20
C GLU A 171 -20.02 15.78 23.65
N TYR A 172 -20.46 15.87 22.39
CA TYR A 172 -21.13 14.79 21.69
C TYR A 172 -20.27 13.52 21.64
N VAL A 173 -19.01 13.64 21.19
CA VAL A 173 -18.05 12.54 21.13
C VAL A 173 -17.83 11.92 22.50
N ARG A 174 -17.62 12.73 23.53
CA ARG A 174 -17.43 12.26 24.91
C ARG A 174 -18.66 11.50 25.43
N THR A 175 -19.85 12.05 25.20
CA THR A 175 -21.11 11.46 25.66
C THR A 175 -21.41 10.15 24.95
N GLU A 176 -21.26 10.12 23.63
CA GLU A 176 -21.52 8.93 22.81
C GLU A 176 -20.47 7.85 23.02
N MET A 177 -19.18 8.18 23.18
CA MET A 177 -18.16 7.20 23.58
C MET A 177 -18.50 6.55 24.92
N ASN A 178 -18.93 7.34 25.91
CA ASN A 178 -19.35 6.82 27.21
C ASN A 178 -20.63 5.97 27.14
N ARG A 179 -21.54 6.22 26.18
CA ARG A 179 -22.71 5.37 25.93
C ARG A 179 -22.30 4.06 25.26
N VAL A 180 -21.50 4.14 24.20
CA VAL A 180 -20.99 2.97 23.48
C VAL A 180 -20.21 2.05 24.41
N GLN A 181 -19.37 2.57 25.31
CA GLN A 181 -18.68 1.76 26.32
C GLN A 181 -19.66 1.03 27.26
N ARG A 182 -20.77 1.67 27.64
CA ARG A 182 -21.81 1.06 28.51
C ARG A 182 -22.68 0.02 27.81
N PHE A 183 -22.93 0.15 26.51
CA PHE A 183 -23.79 -0.76 25.75
C PHE A 183 -23.01 -1.85 24.97
N ALA A 184 -21.68 -1.79 24.93
CA ALA A 184 -20.85 -2.68 24.12
C ALA A 184 -20.25 -3.89 24.87
N GLU A 185 -20.73 -4.22 26.07
CA GLU A 185 -20.29 -5.44 26.78
C GLU A 185 -20.62 -6.74 26.03
N GLY A 186 -21.50 -6.69 25.00
CA GLY A 186 -21.88 -7.86 24.19
C GLY A 186 -21.47 -7.86 22.70
N ASP A 187 -21.03 -6.74 22.11
CA ASP A 187 -20.78 -6.66 20.64
C ASP A 187 -19.58 -5.75 20.29
N GLY A 188 -18.37 -6.32 20.35
CA GLY A 188 -17.11 -5.61 20.14
C GLY A 188 -16.93 -4.97 18.76
N LYS A 189 -17.66 -5.43 17.74
CA LYS A 189 -17.55 -4.90 16.36
C LYS A 189 -18.23 -3.54 16.22
N LYS A 190 -19.38 -3.34 16.87
CA LYS A 190 -20.05 -2.02 16.94
C LYS A 190 -19.23 -1.00 17.73
N ARG A 191 -18.57 -1.42 18.82
CA ARG A 191 -17.70 -0.56 19.63
C ARG A 191 -16.59 0.10 18.82
N ASN A 192 -15.89 -0.69 18.00
CA ASN A 192 -14.75 -0.21 17.22
C ASN A 192 -15.17 0.72 16.09
N ASN A 193 -16.25 0.40 15.38
CA ASN A 193 -16.73 1.23 14.25
C ASN A 193 -17.25 2.59 14.73
N VAL A 194 -18.04 2.62 15.81
CA VAL A 194 -18.57 3.88 16.36
C VAL A 194 -17.45 4.70 17.00
N GLY A 195 -16.55 4.06 17.75
CA GLY A 195 -15.39 4.74 18.32
C GLY A 195 -14.48 5.39 17.27
N PHE A 196 -14.24 4.70 16.15
CA PHE A 196 -13.46 5.22 15.04
C PHE A 196 -14.14 6.41 14.35
N ALA A 197 -15.46 6.34 14.10
CA ALA A 197 -16.22 7.45 13.52
C ALA A 197 -16.18 8.71 14.41
N LEU A 198 -16.31 8.54 15.73
CA LEU A 198 -16.25 9.64 16.70
C LEU A 198 -14.84 10.26 16.78
N GLN A 199 -13.78 9.44 16.71
CA GLN A 199 -12.40 9.93 16.69
C GLN A 199 -12.07 10.73 15.42
N ILE A 200 -12.66 10.36 14.28
CA ILE A 200 -12.55 11.13 13.03
C ILE A 200 -13.21 12.50 13.16
N LEU A 201 -14.40 12.57 13.78
CA LEU A 201 -15.10 13.84 14.00
C LEU A 201 -14.25 14.82 14.84
N GLN A 202 -13.57 14.31 15.87
CA GLN A 202 -12.71 15.13 16.73
C GLN A 202 -11.39 15.55 16.07
N ARG A 203 -10.85 14.78 15.12
CA ARG A 203 -9.60 15.10 14.41
C ARG A 203 -9.77 16.05 13.22
N ARG A 204 -11.00 16.19 12.71
CA ARG A 204 -11.31 16.96 11.49
C ARG A 204 -11.87 18.35 11.76
N LEU A 205 -12.02 18.72 13.03
CA LEU A 205 -12.37 20.05 13.55
C LEU A 205 -11.19 20.56 14.39
#